data_AF-A0AA36XRD5-F1
#
_entry.id   AF-A0AA36XRD5-F1
#
_cell.length_a   1.000
_cell.length_b   1.000
_cell.length_c   1.000
_cell.angle_alpha   90.00
_cell.angle_beta   90.00
_cell.angle_gamma   90.00
#
_symmetry.space_group_name_H-M   'P 1'
#
loop_
_entity.id
_entity.type
_entity.pdbx_description
1 polymer ?
#
loop_
_entity_poly.entity_id
_entity_poly.type
_entity_poly.pdbx_seq_one_letter_code
_entity_poly.pdbx_strand_id
1 'polypeptide(L)'
;MKETIVLITNHTPKEITAQGRVMPPLAKDFPLSVFNVNRFKHEVEAAYPNGLVSVRLEPTVLPEVQTKPDTATSDKGTALSALELSASVEKALINHGVTTVEQLTEMTKDNVIAVKGIAQAGLQEIVDQLAAQDLTLKETEDE
;
A
#
# COMPACT_ATOMS: atom_id res chain seq x y z
N MET A 1 1.05 -5.24 -33.83
CA MET A 1 0.41 -5.40 -32.50
C MET A 1 1.54 -5.45 -31.48
N LYS A 2 1.51 -4.62 -30.42
CA LYS A 2 2.59 -4.59 -29.42
C LYS A 2 2.31 -5.64 -28.37
N GLU A 3 3.21 -6.60 -28.21
CA GLU A 3 3.18 -7.56 -27.12
C GLU A 3 3.69 -6.87 -25.85
N THR A 4 2.97 -7.00 -24.75
CA THR A 4 3.28 -6.40 -23.45
C THR A 4 3.37 -7.50 -22.41
N ILE A 5 4.43 -7.46 -21.60
CA ILE A 5 4.62 -8.41 -20.52
C ILE A 5 3.75 -7.98 -19.34
N VAL A 6 2.91 -8.89 -18.87
CA VAL A 6 2.12 -8.74 -17.65
C VAL A 6 2.53 -9.79 -16.64
N LEU A 7 2.52 -9.42 -15.37
CA LEU A 7 2.78 -10.30 -14.24
C LEU A 7 1.44 -10.78 -13.70
N ILE A 8 1.27 -12.10 -13.65
CA ILE A 8 0.05 -12.73 -13.15
C ILE A 8 0.36 -13.38 -11.81
N THR A 9 -0.50 -13.14 -10.82
CA THR A 9 -0.43 -13.80 -9.51
C THR A 9 -1.65 -14.68 -9.32
N ASN A 10 -1.40 -15.97 -9.10
CA ASN A 10 -2.39 -16.96 -8.72
C ASN A 10 -2.55 -16.96 -7.20
N HIS A 11 -3.72 -16.56 -6.70
CA HIS A 11 -4.05 -16.65 -5.27
C HIS A 11 -4.74 -17.97 -4.91
N THR A 12 -4.99 -18.84 -5.89
CA THR A 12 -5.64 -20.12 -5.65
C THR A 12 -4.62 -21.20 -5.26
N PRO A 13 -5.01 -22.15 -4.41
CA PRO A 13 -4.21 -23.33 -4.08
C PRO A 13 -4.24 -24.39 -5.19
N LYS A 14 -4.72 -24.06 -6.39
CA LYS A 14 -4.83 -24.95 -7.55
C LYS A 14 -4.02 -24.40 -8.73
N GLU A 15 -3.62 -25.28 -9.62
CA GLU A 15 -3.06 -24.87 -10.90
C GLU A 15 -4.13 -24.17 -11.73
N ILE A 16 -3.77 -23.05 -12.36
CA ILE A 16 -4.67 -22.29 -13.23
C ILE A 16 -4.06 -22.18 -14.61
N THR A 17 -4.89 -22.18 -15.64
CA THR A 17 -4.44 -21.94 -17.01
C THR A 17 -4.80 -20.53 -17.41
N ALA A 18 -3.80 -19.73 -17.77
CA ALA A 18 -3.96 -18.37 -18.28
C ALA A 18 -3.26 -18.27 -19.63
N GLN A 19 -3.97 -17.83 -20.69
CA GLN A 19 -3.39 -17.67 -22.03
C GLN A 19 -2.65 -18.94 -22.54
N GLY A 20 -3.16 -20.13 -22.22
CA GLY A 20 -2.55 -21.40 -22.63
C GLY A 20 -1.30 -21.81 -21.84
N ARG A 21 -0.88 -21.02 -20.85
CA ARG A 21 0.19 -21.40 -19.90
C ARG A 21 -0.42 -21.89 -18.59
N VAL A 22 0.07 -23.04 -18.13
CA VAL A 22 -0.26 -23.57 -16.80
C VAL A 22 0.59 -22.84 -15.78
N MET A 23 -0.08 -22.23 -14.81
CA MET A 23 0.52 -21.58 -13.67
C MET A 23 0.40 -22.48 -12.43
N PRO A 24 1.49 -22.64 -11.66
CA PRO A 24 1.44 -23.41 -10.43
C PRO A 24 0.52 -22.77 -9.38
N PRO A 25 0.07 -23.55 -8.37
CA PRO A 25 -0.70 -23.02 -7.25
C PRO A 25 0.11 -21.97 -6.50
N LEU A 26 -0.54 -20.90 -6.07
CA LEU A 26 0.09 -19.79 -5.32
C LEU A 26 1.28 -19.12 -6.04
N ALA A 27 1.38 -19.27 -7.38
CA ALA A 27 2.41 -18.63 -8.18
C ALA A 27 2.31 -17.11 -8.11
N LYS A 28 3.43 -16.45 -7.82
CA LYS A 28 3.54 -14.98 -7.79
C LYS A 28 4.34 -14.50 -8.98
N ASP A 29 3.95 -13.34 -9.51
CA ASP A 29 4.71 -12.59 -10.51
C ASP A 29 5.08 -13.44 -11.74
N PHE A 30 4.14 -14.25 -12.21
CA PHE A 30 4.35 -15.12 -13.37
C PHE A 30 4.31 -14.27 -14.65
N PRO A 31 5.43 -14.15 -15.39
CA PRO A 31 5.50 -13.29 -16.56
C PRO A 31 4.78 -13.92 -17.74
N LEU A 32 3.85 -13.18 -18.34
CA LEU A 32 3.07 -13.61 -19.47
C LEU A 32 2.97 -12.49 -20.51
N SER A 33 3.32 -12.81 -21.76
CA SER A 33 3.19 -11.91 -22.89
C SER A 33 1.74 -11.86 -23.39
N VAL A 34 1.15 -10.67 -23.43
CA VAL A 34 -0.19 -10.45 -23.97
C VAL A 34 -0.19 -9.33 -25.00
N PHE A 35 -0.98 -9.49 -26.06
CA PHE A 35 -1.10 -8.48 -27.12
C PHE A 35 -2.03 -7.32 -26.74
N ASN A 36 -2.97 -7.55 -25.82
CA ASN A 36 -3.92 -6.54 -25.38
C ASN A 36 -4.24 -6.72 -23.89
N VAL A 37 -3.60 -5.90 -23.06
CA VAL A 37 -3.68 -6.01 -21.60
C VAL A 37 -5.09 -5.74 -21.08
N ASN A 38 -5.82 -4.78 -21.67
CA ASN A 38 -7.18 -4.47 -21.25
C ASN A 38 -8.13 -5.64 -21.48
N ARG A 39 -8.04 -6.25 -22.68
CA ARG A 39 -8.82 -7.45 -23.01
C ARG A 39 -8.46 -8.60 -22.08
N PHE A 40 -7.16 -8.82 -21.88
CA PHE A 40 -6.68 -9.88 -21.01
C PHE A 40 -7.14 -9.69 -19.56
N LYS A 41 -7.05 -8.48 -19.00
CA LYS A 41 -7.53 -8.16 -17.65
C LYS A 41 -9.01 -8.49 -17.51
N HIS A 42 -9.82 -8.08 -18.49
CA HIS A 42 -11.25 -8.35 -18.50
C HIS A 42 -11.58 -9.85 -18.61
N GLU A 43 -10.80 -10.60 -19.41
CA GLU A 43 -10.92 -12.06 -19.52
C GLU A 43 -10.53 -12.77 -18.21
N VAL A 44 -9.46 -12.33 -17.55
CA VAL A 44 -9.02 -12.89 -16.26
C VAL A 44 -10.03 -12.58 -15.16
N GLU A 45 -10.54 -11.36 -15.09
CA GLU A 45 -11.56 -10.96 -14.11
C GLU A 45 -12.87 -11.72 -14.31
N ALA A 46 -13.28 -11.96 -15.57
CA ALA A 46 -14.44 -12.77 -15.90
C ALA A 46 -14.25 -14.27 -15.60
N ALA A 47 -13.05 -14.82 -15.84
CA ALA A 47 -12.74 -16.22 -15.58
C ALA A 47 -12.51 -16.51 -14.08
N TYR A 48 -11.98 -15.53 -13.34
CA TYR A 48 -11.63 -15.64 -11.93
C TYR A 48 -12.25 -14.48 -11.12
N PRO A 49 -13.59 -14.44 -11.00
CA PRO A 49 -14.27 -13.45 -10.18
C PRO A 49 -13.82 -13.58 -8.72
N ASN A 50 -13.80 -12.47 -7.98
CA ASN A 50 -13.34 -12.33 -6.59
C ASN A 50 -11.82 -12.16 -6.39
N GLY A 51 -11.05 -11.77 -7.41
CA GLY A 51 -9.64 -11.44 -7.23
C GLY A 51 -8.73 -12.64 -6.97
N LEU A 52 -9.23 -13.85 -7.28
CA LEU A 52 -8.46 -15.11 -7.21
C LEU A 52 -7.21 -15.07 -8.11
N VAL A 53 -7.22 -14.22 -9.13
CA VAL A 53 -6.08 -13.96 -10.00
C VAL A 53 -5.91 -12.45 -10.16
N SER A 54 -4.70 -11.96 -9.91
CA SER A 54 -4.34 -10.54 -10.07
C SER A 54 -3.41 -10.36 -11.26
N VAL A 55 -3.71 -9.38 -12.11
CA VAL A 55 -2.85 -9.01 -13.26
C VAL A 55 -2.22 -7.65 -12.97
N ARG A 56 -0.89 -7.59 -13.01
CA ARG A 56 -0.12 -6.35 -12.88
C ARG A 56 0.64 -6.11 -14.18
N LEU A 57 0.65 -4.86 -14.63
CA LEU A 57 1.55 -4.43 -15.69
C LEU A 57 2.93 -4.30 -15.08
N GLU A 58 3.96 -4.83 -15.73
CA GLU A 58 5.33 -4.49 -15.39
C GLU A 58 5.61 -3.12 -16.01
N PRO A 59 5.70 -2.02 -15.24
CA PRO A 59 6.37 -0.84 -15.77
C PRO A 59 7.83 -1.24 -15.91
N THR A 60 8.42 -1.02 -17.08
CA THR A 60 9.86 -1.18 -17.30
C THR A 60 10.62 -0.21 -16.39
N VAL A 61 10.83 -0.60 -15.14
CA VAL A 61 11.75 -0.04 -14.17
C VAL A 61 12.05 -1.15 -13.15
N LEU A 62 13.34 -1.35 -12.95
CA LEU A 62 14.00 -2.30 -12.07
C LEU A 62 13.48 -2.24 -10.60
N PRO A 63 13.77 -3.26 -9.78
CA PRO A 63 12.91 -3.71 -8.71
C PRO A 63 13.04 -2.84 -7.47
N GLU A 64 11.94 -2.22 -7.04
CA GLU A 64 11.78 -1.85 -5.64
C GLU A 64 10.77 -2.80 -5.00
N VAL A 65 11.32 -3.63 -4.13
CA VAL A 65 10.68 -4.51 -3.18
C VAL A 65 9.48 -3.80 -2.55
N GLN A 66 8.25 -4.20 -2.91
CA GLN A 66 7.06 -3.84 -2.15
C GLN A 66 6.28 -5.10 -1.80
N THR A 67 6.68 -5.65 -0.65
CA THR A 67 5.86 -6.48 0.21
C THR A 67 4.50 -5.82 0.46
N LYS A 68 3.44 -6.55 0.11
CA LYS A 68 2.05 -6.41 0.59
C LYS A 68 1.98 -6.29 2.12
N PRO A 69 0.92 -5.67 2.69
CA PRO A 69 -0.42 -6.32 2.77
C PRO A 69 -1.55 -5.37 2.31
N ASP A 70 -2.59 -5.79 1.57
CA ASP A 70 -3.75 -6.62 1.97
C ASP A 70 -4.40 -6.25 3.32
N THR A 71 -5.34 -5.32 3.30
CA THR A 71 -6.63 -5.32 4.05
C THR A 71 -7.43 -4.11 3.55
N ALA A 72 -8.46 -4.29 2.73
CA ALA A 72 -9.84 -4.57 3.14
C ALA A 72 -10.47 -3.45 3.99
N THR A 73 -11.55 -2.88 3.45
CA THR A 73 -12.72 -2.37 4.18
C THR A 73 -12.56 -1.07 4.95
N SER A 74 -13.21 -0.03 4.41
CA SER A 74 -14.06 0.94 5.12
C SER A 74 -13.76 1.13 6.61
N ASP A 75 -12.90 2.09 6.95
CA ASP A 75 -13.05 2.82 8.20
C ASP A 75 -12.78 4.30 7.97
N LYS A 76 -13.50 5.13 8.71
CA LYS A 76 -13.87 6.49 8.37
C LYS A 76 -12.82 7.47 8.89
N GLY A 77 -11.54 7.16 8.70
CA GLY A 77 -10.41 7.97 9.14
C GLY A 77 -9.57 8.45 7.96
N THR A 78 -9.21 9.73 7.96
CA THR A 78 -8.22 10.26 7.02
C THR A 78 -6.93 9.44 7.16
N ALA A 79 -6.42 8.89 6.06
CA ALA A 79 -5.17 8.14 6.07
C ALA A 79 -3.99 9.08 6.33
N LEU A 80 -2.94 8.61 7.00
CA LEU A 80 -1.71 9.41 7.17
C LEU A 80 -1.09 9.86 5.85
N SER A 81 -1.26 9.06 4.80
CA SER A 81 -0.79 9.42 3.46
C SER A 81 -1.48 10.67 2.88
N ALA A 82 -2.60 11.12 3.46
CA ALA A 82 -3.24 12.38 3.11
C ALA A 82 -2.57 13.61 3.78
N LEU A 83 -1.73 13.42 4.81
CA LEU A 83 -0.93 14.49 5.42
C LEU A 83 0.36 14.80 4.64
N GLU A 84 0.63 14.09 3.55
CA GLU A 84 1.84 14.27 2.71
C GLU A 84 3.15 14.41 3.54
N LEU A 85 3.28 13.58 4.59
CA LEU A 85 4.47 13.55 5.45
C LEU A 85 5.68 13.03 4.67
N SER A 86 6.89 13.35 5.14
CA SER A 86 8.11 12.75 4.60
C SER A 86 8.06 11.23 4.75
N ALA A 87 8.50 10.49 3.73
CA ALA A 87 8.50 9.03 3.73
C ALA A 87 9.19 8.41 4.96
N SER A 88 10.20 9.09 5.52
CA SER A 88 10.87 8.67 6.76
C SER A 88 9.97 8.76 7.98
N VAL A 89 9.18 9.83 8.08
CA VAL A 89 8.26 10.10 9.19
C VAL A 89 7.03 9.22 9.08
N GLU A 90 6.44 9.12 7.89
CA GLU A 90 5.32 8.21 7.60
C GLU A 90 5.71 6.76 7.95
N LYS A 91 6.89 6.31 7.52
CA LYS A 91 7.38 4.96 7.83
C LYS A 91 7.65 4.74 9.32
N ALA A 92 8.15 5.75 10.03
CA ALA A 92 8.35 5.66 11.48
C ALA A 92 7.03 5.51 12.23
N LEU A 93 6.00 6.30 11.84
CA LEU A 93 4.65 6.22 12.39
C LEU A 93 3.97 4.88 12.07
N ILE A 94 4.04 4.42 10.83
CA ILE A 94 3.50 3.10 10.42
C ILE A 94 4.20 1.97 11.18
N ASN A 95 5.52 2.04 11.35
CA ASN A 95 6.26 1.05 12.15
C ASN A 95 5.85 1.07 13.63
N HIS A 96 5.42 2.22 14.14
CA HIS A 96 4.87 2.36 15.49
C HIS A 96 3.40 1.87 15.58
N GLY A 97 2.77 1.57 14.43
CA GLY A 97 1.38 1.13 14.34
C GLY A 97 0.38 2.26 14.13
N VAL A 98 0.84 3.48 13.85
CA VAL A 98 0.00 4.65 13.55
C VAL A 98 -0.19 4.71 12.04
N THR A 99 -1.41 4.48 11.56
CA THR A 99 -1.71 4.46 10.11
C THR A 99 -2.72 5.54 9.67
N THR A 100 -3.37 6.19 10.63
CA THR A 100 -4.42 7.20 10.39
C THR A 100 -4.15 8.50 11.14
N VAL A 101 -4.68 9.61 10.64
CA VAL A 101 -4.53 10.93 11.26
C VAL A 101 -5.15 10.98 12.65
N GLU A 102 -6.29 10.31 12.87
CA GLU A 102 -6.94 10.26 14.19
C GLU A 102 -6.01 9.68 15.27
N GLN A 103 -5.40 8.53 14.98
CA GLN A 103 -4.41 7.91 15.87
C GLN A 103 -3.19 8.82 16.12
N LEU A 104 -2.78 9.62 15.13
CA LEU A 104 -1.70 10.58 15.30
C LEU A 104 -2.13 11.73 16.22
N THR A 105 -3.35 12.26 16.05
CA THR A 105 -3.91 13.31 16.93
C THR A 105 -4.14 12.81 18.35
N GLU A 106 -4.33 11.52 18.57
CA GLU A 106 -4.40 10.92 19.91
C GLU A 106 -3.02 10.83 20.61
N MET A 107 -1.92 10.91 19.86
CA MET A 107 -0.57 10.91 20.41
C MET A 107 -0.16 12.30 20.90
N THR A 108 0.60 12.34 22.00
CA THR A 108 1.26 13.54 22.48
C THR A 108 2.59 13.77 21.75
N LYS A 109 3.07 15.02 21.74
CA LYS A 109 4.36 15.40 21.16
C LYS A 109 5.52 14.55 21.71
N ASP A 110 5.50 14.28 23.01
CA ASP A 110 6.49 13.44 23.69
C ASP A 110 6.47 11.99 23.20
N ASN A 111 5.28 11.44 22.95
CA ASN A 111 5.15 10.08 22.44
C ASN A 111 5.60 10.00 20.98
N VAL A 112 5.32 11.03 20.18
CA VAL A 112 5.77 11.13 18.78
C VAL A 112 7.29 11.24 18.68
N ILE A 113 7.94 12.05 19.51
CA ILE A 113 9.41 12.16 19.49
C ILE A 113 10.11 10.94 20.10
N ALA A 114 9.42 10.20 20.98
CA ALA A 114 9.90 8.92 21.51
C ALA A 114 9.88 7.80 20.45
N VAL A 115 9.15 7.97 19.34
CA VAL A 115 9.16 7.00 18.23
C VAL A 115 10.55 6.91 17.63
N LYS A 116 11.10 5.69 17.67
CA LYS A 116 12.40 5.39 17.08
C LYS A 116 12.40 5.68 15.57
N GLY A 117 13.15 6.72 15.18
CA GLY A 117 13.25 7.17 13.79
C GLY A 117 12.61 8.53 13.52
N ILE A 118 11.88 9.09 14.48
CA ILE A 118 11.39 10.47 14.43
C ILE A 118 12.41 11.38 15.13
N ALA A 119 13.01 12.27 14.36
CA ALA A 119 13.85 13.35 14.89
C ALA A 119 12.99 14.58 15.22
N GLN A 120 13.57 15.58 15.90
CA GLN A 120 12.90 16.88 16.11
C GLN A 120 12.35 17.50 14.81
N ALA A 121 13.08 17.35 13.70
CA ALA A 121 12.61 17.82 12.39
C ALA A 121 11.33 17.09 11.93
N GLY A 122 11.20 15.79 12.23
CA GLY A 122 10.00 15.01 11.91
C GLY A 122 8.82 15.35 12.82
N LEU A 123 9.07 15.66 14.09
CA LEU A 123 8.03 16.18 14.99
C LEU A 123 7.49 17.53 14.49
N GLN A 124 8.38 18.44 14.10
CA GLN A 124 7.98 19.74 13.57
C GLN A 124 7.15 19.58 12.30
N GLU A 125 7.59 18.72 11.37
CA GLU A 125 6.84 18.41 10.15
C GLU A 125 5.44 17.86 10.45
N ILE A 126 5.31 16.95 11.41
CA ILE A 126 4.00 16.44 11.84
C ILE A 126 3.10 17.56 12.34
N VAL A 127 3.63 18.46 13.17
CA VAL A 127 2.87 19.59 13.73
C VAL A 127 2.44 20.55 12.62
N ASP A 128 3.33 20.88 11.68
CA ASP A 128 3.02 21.75 10.54
C ASP A 128 1.94 21.13 9.64
N GLN A 129 2.04 19.83 9.34
CA GLN A 129 1.06 19.15 8.48
C GLN A 129 -0.30 18.95 9.17
N LEU A 130 -0.32 18.72 10.48
CA LEU A 130 -1.56 18.72 11.26
C LEU A 130 -2.20 20.11 11.27
N ALA A 131 -1.39 21.16 11.49
CA ALA A 131 -1.87 22.54 11.47
C ALA A 131 -2.43 22.95 10.10
N ALA A 132 -1.84 22.47 9.00
CA ALA A 132 -2.35 22.68 7.65
C ALA A 132 -3.75 22.07 7.40
N GLN A 133 -4.16 21.11 8.24
CA GLN A 133 -5.49 20.51 8.21
C GLN A 133 -6.39 20.97 9.37
N ASP A 134 -6.03 22.07 10.04
CA ASP A 134 -6.70 22.58 11.24
C ASP A 134 -6.81 21.54 12.37
N LEU A 135 -5.83 20.63 12.45
CA LEU A 135 -5.72 19.58 13.47
C LEU A 135 -4.53 19.85 14.39
N THR A 136 -4.62 19.35 15.62
CA THR A 136 -3.54 19.44 16.62
C THR A 136 -3.31 18.10 17.29
N LEU A 137 -2.06 17.86 17.70
CA LEU A 137 -1.72 16.74 18.57
C LEU A 137 -2.38 16.94 19.94
N LYS A 138 -2.73 15.84 20.60
CA LYS A 138 -3.23 15.86 21.97
C LYS A 138 -2.22 16.60 22.86
N GLU A 139 -2.69 17.67 23.50
CA GLU A 139 -1.92 18.32 24.56
C GLU A 139 -1.81 17.33 25.71
N THR A 140 -0.61 17.17 26.25
CA THR A 140 -0.41 16.41 27.47
C THR A 140 -1.14 17.19 28.57
N GLU A 141 -2.37 16.78 28.88
CA GLU A 141 -3.04 17.21 30.10
C GLU A 141 -2.21 16.64 31.26
N ASP A 142 -1.30 17.45 31.78
CA ASP A 142 -0.65 17.26 33.06
C ASP A 142 -1.77 17.20 34.13
N GLU A 143 -2.08 16.00 34.63
CA GLU A 143 -2.76 15.79 35.92
C GLU A 143 -1.89 14.89 36.81
#